data_AF-Q93ML4-F1
#
_entry.id   AF-Q93ML4-F1
#
_cell.length_a   1.000
_cell.length_b   1.000
_cell.length_c   1.000
_cell.angle_alpha   90.00
_cell.angle_beta   90.00
_cell.angle_gamma   90.00
#
_symmetry.space_group_name_H-M   'P 1'
#
loop_
_entity.id
_entity.type
_entity.pdbx_description
1 polymer ?
#
loop_
_entity_poly.entity_id
_entity_poly.type
_entity_poly.pdbx_seq_one_letter_code
_entity_poly.pdbx_strand_id
1 'polypeptide(L)' 'TYDLSIMPFEDCCTIFAPPAPKTRPNLDKTRFYEQRIDVDALIERSLVGVKVTEIKAGDQFLNQDEEIIAELL' A
#
# COMPACT_ATOMS: atom_id res chain seq x y z
N THR A 1 19.64 4.34 2.58
CA THR A 1 18.46 3.50 2.88
C THR A 1 17.71 4.03 4.09
N TYR A 2 18.36 4.23 5.23
CA TYR A 2 17.73 4.81 6.43
C TYR A 2 17.04 6.17 6.17
N ASP A 3 17.76 7.12 5.56
CA ASP A 3 17.24 8.48 5.34
C ASP A 3 15.97 8.52 4.49
N LEU A 4 15.86 7.60 3.52
CA LEU A 4 14.67 7.47 2.69
C LEU A 4 13.49 6.85 3.46
N SER A 5 13.76 5.85 4.31
CA SER A 5 12.73 5.14 5.06
C SER A 5 12.10 5.95 6.20
N ILE A 6 12.77 7.01 6.67
CA ILE A 6 12.26 7.88 7.75
C ILE A 6 11.56 9.16 7.22
N MET A 7 11.44 9.30 5.90
CA MET A 7 10.76 10.46 5.32
C MET A 7 9.30 10.49 5.81
N PRO A 8 8.75 11.67 6.16
CA PRO A 8 7.45 11.80 6.82
C PRO A 8 6.29 11.70 5.83
N PHE A 9 6.29 10.66 5.00
CA PHE A 9 5.15 10.36 4.15
C PHE A 9 4.07 9.67 4.97
N GLU A 10 2.81 9.97 4.62
CA GLU A 10 1.66 9.35 5.27
C GLU A 10 1.58 7.88 4.86
N ASP A 11 1.97 6.99 5.78
CA ASP A 11 1.90 5.55 5.54
C ASP A 11 0.45 5.11 5.38
N CYS A 12 0.21 4.14 4.50
CA CYS A 12 -1.12 3.56 4.24
C CYS A 12 -1.84 3.07 5.51
N CYS A 13 -1.09 2.76 6.57
CA CYS A 13 -1.60 2.39 7.88
C CYS A 13 -2.39 3.51 8.56
N THR A 14 -2.09 4.80 8.32
CA THR A 14 -2.81 5.91 8.97
C THR A 14 -4.22 6.11 8.40
N ILE A 15 -4.39 5.88 7.11
CA ILE A 15 -5.67 6.04 6.40
C ILE A 15 -6.64 4.90 6.72
N PHE A 16 -6.12 3.66 6.79
CA PHE A 16 -6.94 2.46 6.94
C PHE A 16 -6.94 1.87 8.36
N ALA A 17 -6.14 2.38 9.29
CA ALA A 17 -6.15 1.88 10.66
C ALA A 17 -7.49 2.17 11.34
N PRO A 18 -8.17 1.14 11.86
CA PRO A 18 -9.31 1.37 12.74
C PRO A 18 -8.83 2.02 14.04
N PRO A 19 -9.67 2.85 14.70
CA PRO A 19 -9.28 3.56 15.93
C PRO A 19 -8.94 2.63 17.11
N ALA A 20 -9.41 1.37 17.07
CA ALA A 20 -9.14 0.36 18.10
C ALA A 20 -8.75 -0.97 17.44
N PRO A 21 -7.48 -1.16 17.04
CA PRO A 21 -7.03 -2.42 16.45
C PRO A 21 -6.97 -3.54 17.47
N LYS A 22 -7.30 -4.77 17.06
CA LYS A 22 -7.25 -5.94 17.93
C LYS A 22 -5.84 -6.53 17.95
N THR A 23 -5.17 -6.45 19.10
CA THR A 23 -3.80 -6.98 19.29
C THR A 23 -3.69 -8.50 19.23
N ARG A 24 -4.78 -9.23 19.52
CA ARG A 24 -4.87 -10.69 19.37
C ARG A 24 -6.17 -11.08 18.67
N PRO A 25 -6.21 -11.09 17.33
CA PRO A 25 -7.40 -11.48 16.58
C PRO A 25 -7.73 -12.95 16.80
N ASN A 26 -9.02 -13.29 16.77
CA ASN A 26 -9.49 -14.68 16.83
C ASN A 26 -9.76 -15.17 15.41
N LEU A 27 -9.19 -16.31 15.05
CA LEU A 27 -9.18 -16.83 13.68
C LEU A 27 -10.58 -17.16 13.15
N ASP A 28 -11.45 -17.75 13.98
CA ASP A 28 -12.83 -18.08 13.59
C ASP A 28 -13.63 -16.82 13.28
N LYS A 29 -13.44 -15.77 14.09
CA LYS A 29 -14.07 -14.46 13.85
C LYS A 29 -13.53 -13.81 12.57
N THR A 30 -12.22 -13.85 12.34
CA THR A 30 -11.61 -13.31 11.12
C THR A 30 -12.22 -13.96 9.88
N ARG A 31 -12.27 -15.29 9.82
CA ARG A 31 -12.87 -16.03 8.69
C ARG A 31 -14.35 -15.69 8.48
N PHE A 32 -15.10 -15.55 9.57
CA PHE A 32 -16.51 -15.16 9.51
C PHE A 32 -16.71 -13.74 8.93
N TYR A 33 -15.83 -12.80 9.24
CA TYR A 33 -15.89 -11.47 8.65
C TYR A 33 -15.41 -11.45 7.19
N GLU A 34 -14.37 -12.21 6.86
CA GLU A 34 -13.87 -12.37 5.49
C GLU A 34 -14.95 -12.88 4.52
N GLN A 35 -15.85 -13.76 4.97
CA GLN A 35 -16.99 -14.23 4.15
C GLN A 35 -17.93 -13.12 3.65
N ARG A 36 -17.90 -11.93 4.27
CA ARG A 36 -18.71 -10.77 3.83
C ARG A 36 -18.05 -9.97 2.71
N ILE A 37 -16.80 -10.27 2.39
CA ILE A 37 -15.98 -9.58 1.43
C ILE A 37 -15.68 -10.56 0.30
N ASP A 38 -15.82 -10.11 -0.95
CA ASP A 38 -15.43 -10.90 -2.11
C ASP A 38 -13.90 -10.83 -2.29
N VAL A 39 -13.18 -11.52 -1.41
CA VAL A 39 -11.72 -11.47 -1.34
C VAL A 39 -11.09 -11.94 -2.65
N ASP A 40 -11.67 -12.96 -3.30
CA ASP A 40 -11.14 -13.52 -4.54
C ASP A 40 -11.22 -12.50 -5.68
N ALA A 41 -12.37 -11.83 -5.87
CA ALA A 41 -12.48 -10.79 -6.89
C ALA A 41 -11.61 -9.56 -6.58
N LEU A 42 -11.43 -9.21 -5.30
CA LEU A 42 -10.50 -8.15 -4.90
C LEU A 42 -9.05 -8.48 -5.28
N ILE A 43 -8.63 -9.72 -5.03
CA ILE A 43 -7.29 -10.21 -5.38
C ILE A 43 -7.10 -10.19 -6.89
N GLU A 44 -8.04 -10.74 -7.65
CA GLU A 44 -7.96 -10.79 -9.11
C GLU A 44 -7.79 -9.39 -9.71
N ARG A 45 -8.63 -8.43 -9.32
CA ARG A 45 -8.53 -7.04 -9.79
C ARG A 45 -7.19 -6.39 -9.42
N SER A 46 -6.68 -6.69 -8.23
CA SER A 46 -5.40 -6.15 -7.77
C SER A 46 -4.24 -6.69 -8.60
N LEU A 47 -4.26 -7.99 -8.91
CA LEU A 47 -3.23 -8.65 -9.71
C LEU A 47 -3.21 -8.20 -11.17
N VAL A 48 -4.38 -7.96 -11.77
CA VAL A 48 -4.48 -7.42 -13.15
C VAL A 48 -3.77 -6.08 -13.30
N GLY A 49 -3.76 -5.24 -12.25
CA GLY A 49 -3.15 -3.91 -12.26
C GLY A 49 -1.67 -3.86 -11.87
N VAL A 50 -1.01 -5.01 -11.62
CA VAL A 50 0.37 -5.04 -11.16
C VAL A 50 1.32 -4.47 -12.21
N LYS A 51 2.15 -3.51 -11.80
CA LYS A 51 3.25 -2.97 -12.61
C LYS A 51 4.56 -3.59 -12.16
N VAL A 52 5.37 -4.06 -13.12
CA VAL A 52 6.69 -4.63 -12.87
C VAL A 52 7.74 -3.74 -13.52
N THR A 53 8.71 -3.30 -12.74
CA THR A 53 9.82 -2.47 -13.20
C THR A 53 11.15 -3.10 -12.80
N GLU A 54 12.07 -3.21 -13.75
CA GLU A 54 13.45 -3.62 -13.48
C GLU A 54 14.25 -2.40 -13.02
N ILE A 55 15.01 -2.51 -11.93
CA ILE A 55 15.85 -1.43 -11.39
C ILE A 55 17.31 -1.76 -11.65
N LYS A 56 18.03 -0.88 -12.37
CA LYS A 56 19.46 -0.98 -12.65
C LYS A 56 20.23 0.13 -11.95
N ALA A 57 21.52 -0.12 -11.72
CA ALA A 57 22.40 0.91 -11.18
C ALA A 57 22.50 2.08 -12.17
N GLY A 58 22.14 3.28 -11.73
CA GLY A 58 22.12 4.50 -12.54
C GLY A 58 20.73 4.96 -12.98
N ASP A 59 19.68 4.18 -12.72
CA ASP A 59 18.31 4.60 -13.02
C ASP A 59 17.84 5.72 -12.07
N GLN A 60 17.22 6.77 -12.62
CA GLN A 60 16.57 7.84 -11.87
C GLN A 60 15.07 7.53 -11.72
N PHE A 61 14.69 6.90 -10.61
CA PHE A 61 13.34 6.34 -10.41
C PHE A 61 12.36 7.28 -9.69
N LEU A 62 12.84 8.42 -9.15
CA LEU A 62 12.03 9.32 -8.28
C LEU A 62 11.73 10.69 -8.88
N ASN A 63 12.26 11.00 -10.07
CA ASN A 63 12.07 12.32 -10.70
C ASN A 63 11.03 12.30 -11.82
N GLN A 64 10.35 11.18 -12.05
CA GLN A 64 9.46 11.00 -13.22
C GLN A 64 8.18 11.83 -13.12
N ASP A 65 7.67 12.06 -11.90
CA ASP A 65 6.44 12.81 -11.63
C ASP A 65 6.69 14.07 -10.78
N GLU A 66 7.96 14.47 -10.60
CA GLU A 66 8.36 15.59 -9.73
C GLU A 66 7.74 16.91 -10.21
N GLU A 67 7.67 17.10 -11.53
CA GLU A 67 7.00 18.25 -12.16
C GLU A 67 5.49 18.25 -11.93
N ILE A 68 4.84 17.07 -11.96
CA ILE A 68 3.39 16.93 -11.76
C ILE A 68 3.02 17.21 -10.29
N ILE A 69 3.84 16.74 -9.34
CA ILE A 69 3.63 16.97 -7.91
C ILE A 69 3.85 18.45 -7.58
N ALA A 70 4.82 19.11 -8.20
CA ALA A 70 5.07 20.54 -8.04
C ALA A 70 3.95 21.42 -8.62
N GLU A 71 3.25 20.96 -9.66
CA GLU A 71 2.12 21.67 -10.28
C GLU A 71 0.81 21.55 -9.49
N LEU A 72 0.70 20.54 -8.61
CA LEU A 72 -0.48 20.28 -7.76
C LEU A 72 -0.43 20.97 -6.38
N LEU A 73 0.70 21.61 -6.03
CA LEU A 73 0.94 22.37 -4.79
C LEU A 73 0.85 23.88 -5.03
#